data_AF-A0A1I2ZC54-F1
#
_entry.id   AF-A0A1I2ZC54-F1
#
_cell.length_a   1.000
_cell.length_b   1.000
_cell.length_c   1.000
_cell.angle_alpha   90.00
_cell.angle_beta   90.00
_cell.angle_gamma   90.00
#
_symmetry.space_group_name_H-M   'P 1'
#
loop_
_entity.id
_entity.type
_entity.pdbx_description
1 polymer ?
#
loop_
_entity_poly.entity_id
_entity_poly.type
_entity_poly.pdbx_seq_one_letter_code
_entity_poly.pdbx_strand_id
1 'polypeptide(L)'
;MAKEATLQVRMDAELKDKVEALYRDMGTSFAEAVRIFARQSVRENGMPFVVTANRDSTYGRLSEYADAKLVAEEEGAYEKAMVEKYEKAD
;
A
#
# COMPACT_ATOMS: atom_id res chain seq x y z
N MET A 1 -21.51 -19.99 -23.04
CA MET A 1 -21.00 -20.78 -21.91
C MET A 1 -20.12 -19.88 -21.06
N ALA A 2 -20.50 -19.56 -19.82
CA ALA A 2 -19.59 -18.89 -18.90
C ALA A 2 -18.46 -19.89 -18.59
N LYS A 3 -17.23 -19.58 -19.01
CA LYS A 3 -16.07 -20.44 -18.81
C LYS A 3 -15.62 -20.29 -17.35
N GLU A 4 -16.29 -21.00 -16.45
CA GLU A 4 -15.91 -21.02 -15.04
C GLU A 4 -14.59 -21.77 -14.90
N ALA A 5 -13.59 -21.11 -14.29
CA ALA A 5 -12.29 -21.68 -13.99
C ALA A 5 -12.12 -21.77 -12.47
N THR A 6 -11.74 -22.94 -11.97
CA THR A 6 -11.47 -23.16 -10.54
C THR A 6 -10.00 -22.91 -10.23
N LEU A 7 -9.74 -22.17 -9.16
CA LEU A 7 -8.39 -21.89 -8.66
C LEU A 7 -8.20 -22.62 -7.33
N GLN A 8 -7.23 -23.53 -7.26
CA GLN A 8 -6.85 -24.22 -6.03
C GLN A 8 -5.48 -23.73 -5.57
N VAL A 9 -5.40 -23.24 -4.32
CA VAL A 9 -4.17 -22.70 -3.72
C VAL A 9 -3.89 -23.45 -2.43
N ARG A 10 -2.66 -23.93 -2.26
CA ARG A 10 -2.18 -24.48 -0.99
C ARG A 10 -1.66 -23.34 -0.11
N MET A 11 -2.11 -23.30 1.14
CA MET A 11 -1.69 -22.31 2.13
C MET A 11 -1.75 -22.92 3.52
N ASP A 12 -1.08 -22.26 4.47
CA ASP A 12 -1.15 -22.63 5.87
C ASP A 12 -2.59 -22.48 6.42
N ALA A 13 -2.99 -23.40 7.30
CA ALA A 13 -4.34 -23.44 7.84
C ALA A 13 -4.64 -22.22 8.72
N GLU A 14 -3.68 -21.80 9.56
CA GLU A 14 -3.89 -20.63 10.41
C GLU A 14 -3.97 -19.34 9.60
N LEU A 15 -3.16 -19.24 8.53
CA LEU A 15 -3.20 -18.08 7.64
C LEU A 15 -4.57 -17.96 6.96
N LYS A 16 -5.12 -19.09 6.49
CA LYS A 16 -6.44 -19.14 5.87
C LYS A 16 -7.52 -18.65 6.85
N ASP A 17 -7.53 -19.18 8.07
CA ASP A 17 -8.56 -18.82 9.05
C ASP A 17 -8.49 -17.34 9.43
N LYS A 18 -7.28 -16.80 9.61
CA LYS A 18 -7.05 -15.37 9.88
C LYS A 18 -7.58 -14.49 8.75
N VAL A 19 -7.29 -14.84 7.49
CA VAL A 19 -7.70 -14.03 6.35
C VAL A 19 -9.21 -14.10 6.11
N GLU A 20 -9.83 -15.27 6.31
CA GLU A 20 -11.27 -15.43 6.18
C GLU A 20 -12.03 -14.64 7.24
N ALA A 21 -11.55 -14.63 8.49
CA ALA A 21 -12.11 -13.80 9.55
C ALA A 21 -11.99 -12.31 9.23
N LEU A 22 -10.80 -11.85 8.82
CA LEU A 22 -10.55 -10.45 8.45
C LEU A 22 -11.51 -9.98 7.34
N TYR A 23 -11.61 -10.72 6.25
CA TYR A 23 -12.45 -10.32 5.13
C TYR A 23 -13.93 -10.38 5.46
N ARG A 24 -14.35 -11.34 6.30
CA ARG A 24 -15.74 -11.43 6.79
C ARG A 24 -16.12 -10.20 7.61
N ASP A 25 -15.24 -9.73 8.49
CA ASP A 25 -15.45 -8.50 9.27
C ASP A 25 -15.53 -7.25 8.37
N MET A 26 -14.80 -7.25 7.26
CA MET A 26 -14.88 -6.22 6.22
C MET A 26 -16.10 -6.33 5.30
N GLY A 27 -16.95 -7.36 5.49
CA GLY A 27 -18.15 -7.58 4.67
C GLY A 27 -17.88 -8.16 3.28
N THR A 28 -16.74 -8.81 3.07
CA THR A 28 -16.38 -9.47 1.81
C THR A 28 -15.92 -10.92 2.04
N SER A 29 -15.69 -11.66 0.97
CA SER A 29 -15.13 -13.02 1.03
C SER A 29 -13.69 -13.04 0.53
N PHE A 30 -12.90 -13.96 1.06
CA PHE A 30 -11.53 -14.15 0.57
C PHE A 30 -11.49 -14.46 -0.94
N ALA A 31 -12.45 -15.25 -1.44
CA ALA A 31 -12.56 -15.54 -2.87
C ALA A 31 -12.85 -14.29 -3.71
N GLU A 32 -13.63 -13.34 -3.19
CA GLU A 32 -13.87 -12.06 -3.86
C GLU A 32 -12.62 -11.19 -3.90
N ALA A 33 -11.88 -11.11 -2.79
CA ALA A 33 -10.59 -10.42 -2.74
C ALA A 33 -9.61 -10.99 -3.78
N VAL A 34 -9.52 -12.32 -3.92
CA VAL A 34 -8.67 -12.98 -4.94
C VAL A 34 -9.13 -12.65 -6.37
N ARG A 35 -10.44 -12.54 -6.63
CA ARG A 35 -10.93 -12.12 -7.96
C ARG A 35 -10.58 -10.67 -8.27
N ILE A 36 -10.68 -9.78 -7.28
CA ILE A 36 -10.28 -8.37 -7.42
C ILE A 36 -8.78 -8.29 -7.73
N PHE A 37 -7.97 -9.07 -7.00
CA PHE A 37 -6.53 -9.18 -7.20
C PHE A 37 -6.16 -9.54 -8.64
N ALA A 38 -6.78 -10.59 -9.18
CA ALA A 38 -6.54 -11.03 -10.54
C ALA A 38 -6.93 -9.96 -11.58
N ARG A 39 -8.07 -9.29 -11.40
CA ARG A 39 -8.51 -8.20 -12.30
C ARG A 39 -7.55 -7.02 -12.27
N GLN A 40 -7.08 -6.65 -11.08
CA GLN A 40 -6.13 -5.57 -10.89
C GLN A 40 -4.80 -5.88 -11.58
N SER A 41 -4.29 -7.10 -11.41
CA SER A 41 -3.06 -7.54 -12.07
C SER A 41 -3.15 -7.50 -13.59
N VAL A 42 -4.28 -7.91 -14.16
CA VAL A 42 -4.50 -7.83 -15.61
C VAL A 42 -4.58 -6.38 -16.07
N ARG A 43 -5.25 -5.51 -15.31
CA ARG A 43 -5.40 -4.09 -15.68
C ARG A 43 -4.07 -3.34 -15.69
N GLU A 44 -3.20 -3.63 -14.74
CA GLU A 44 -1.92 -2.92 -14.56
C GLU A 44 -0.73 -3.66 -15.18
N ASN A 45 -0.96 -4.83 -15.79
CA ASN A 45 0.08 -5.73 -16.30
C ASN A 45 1.19 -5.98 -15.27
N GLY A 46 0.81 -6.18 -14.00
CA GLY A 46 1.75 -6.24 -12.89
C GLY A 46 1.17 -6.84 -11.61
N MET A 47 1.96 -6.81 -10.54
CA MET A 47 1.45 -7.15 -9.22
C MET A 47 0.48 -6.06 -8.74
N PRO A 48 -0.64 -6.42 -8.10
CA PRO A 48 -1.68 -5.46 -7.74
C PRO A 48 -1.34 -4.70 -6.45
N PHE A 49 -0.20 -5.01 -5.85
CA PHE A 49 0.49 -4.23 -4.85
C PHE A 49 1.95 -4.06 -5.26
N VAL A 50 2.57 -2.97 -4.81
CA VAL A 50 4.00 -2.74 -5.03
C VAL A 50 4.79 -3.70 -4.15
N VAL A 51 5.50 -4.64 -4.76
CA VAL A 51 6.38 -5.57 -4.03
C VAL A 51 7.63 -4.80 -3.64
N THR A 52 7.76 -4.44 -2.36
CA THR A 52 8.98 -3.82 -1.83
C THR A 52 9.67 -4.78 -0.88
N ALA A 53 10.98 -5.00 -1.08
CA ALA A 53 11.81 -5.74 -0.13
C ALA A 53 12.27 -4.86 1.04
N ASN A 54 12.12 -3.54 0.90
CA ASN A 54 12.60 -2.54 1.86
C ASN A 54 11.40 -1.89 2.54
N ARG A 55 11.13 -2.28 3.79
CA ARG A 55 10.03 -1.75 4.61
C ARG A 55 10.18 -0.26 4.95
N ASP A 56 11.35 0.33 4.71
CA ASP A 56 11.69 1.69 5.12
C ASP A 56 11.55 2.74 4.02
N SER A 57 11.27 2.34 2.77
CA SER A 57 11.16 3.27 1.64
C SER A 57 9.71 3.45 1.20
N THR A 58 8.90 4.07 2.05
CA THR A 58 7.71 4.83 1.61
C THR A 58 8.09 5.95 0.63
N TYR A 59 9.38 6.34 0.62
CA TYR A 59 9.96 7.40 -0.20
C TYR A 59 10.04 7.10 -1.70
N GLY A 60 9.94 5.85 -2.16
CA GLY A 60 10.14 5.50 -3.57
C GLY A 60 9.10 6.08 -4.54
N ARG A 61 7.93 6.51 -4.05
CA ARG A 61 6.89 7.17 -4.87
C ARG A 61 6.94 8.70 -4.80
N LEU A 62 7.49 9.24 -3.72
CA LEU A 62 7.70 10.68 -3.55
C LEU A 62 9.06 11.12 -4.11
N SER A 63 9.99 10.18 -4.35
CA SER A 63 11.29 10.48 -4.95
C SER A 63 11.21 11.05 -6.35
N GLU A 64 10.15 10.74 -7.11
CA GLU A 64 9.89 11.37 -8.42
C GLU A 64 9.51 12.85 -8.28
N TYR A 65 8.91 13.22 -7.14
CA TYR A 65 8.54 14.60 -6.80
C TYR A 65 9.58 15.31 -5.91
N ALA A 66 10.64 14.60 -5.50
CA ALA A 66 11.68 15.15 -4.65
C ALA A 66 12.73 15.86 -5.51
N ASP A 67 12.75 17.18 -5.45
CA ASP A 67 13.80 17.97 -6.08
C ASP A 67 15.11 17.81 -5.29
N ALA A 68 16.06 17.05 -5.84
CA ALA A 68 17.35 16.79 -5.19
C ALA A 68 18.13 18.05 -4.80
N LYS A 69 17.84 19.20 -5.43
CA LYS A 69 18.44 20.49 -5.13
C LYS A 69 17.85 21.18 -3.90
N LEU A 70 16.62 20.84 -3.53
CA LEU A 70 15.88 21.43 -2.42
C LEU A 70 16.00 20.61 -1.13
N VAL A 71 16.54 19.38 -1.20
CA VAL A 71 16.71 18.49 -0.03
C VAL A 71 17.44 19.18 1.14
N ALA A 72 18.49 19.96 0.83
CA ALA A 72 19.25 20.70 1.85
C ALA A 72 18.47 21.90 2.46
N GLU A 73 17.47 22.40 1.74
CA GLU A 73 16.60 23.50 2.21
C GLU A 73 15.37 22.96 2.95
N GLU A 74 14.91 21.75 2.58
CA GLU A 74 13.84 21.02 3.25
C GLU A 74 14.29 20.38 4.57
N GLU A 75 15.59 20.11 4.75
CA GLU A 75 16.17 19.69 6.02
C GLU A 75 15.93 20.77 7.10
N GLY A 76 15.04 20.49 8.03
CA GLY A 76 14.68 21.40 9.12
C GLY A 76 13.67 22.49 8.76
N ALA A 77 13.15 22.54 7.53
CA ALA A 77 12.12 23.50 7.13
C ALA A 77 10.84 23.37 7.98
N TYR A 78 10.46 22.14 8.32
CA TYR A 78 9.32 21.86 9.19
C TYR A 78 9.51 22.42 10.60
N GLU A 79 10.69 22.20 11.18
CA GLU A 79 11.02 22.68 12.53
C GLU A 79 11.04 24.21 12.58
N LYS A 80 11.63 24.85 11.57
CA LYS A 80 11.67 26.31 11.44
C LYS A 80 10.26 26.93 11.29
N ALA A 81 9.40 26.32 10.46
CA ALA A 81 8.02 26.76 10.28
C ALA A 81 7.16 26.55 11.54
N MET A 82 7.42 25.47 12.31
CA MET A 82 6.78 25.26 13.60
C MET A 82 7.18 26.34 14.61
N VAL A 83 8.48 26.62 14.72
CA VAL A 83 8.99 27.66 15.64
C VAL A 83 8.35 29.01 15.31
N GLU A 84 8.38 29.47 14.05
CA GLU A 84 7.76 30.75 13.66
C GLU A 84 6.25 30.82 13.96
N LYS A 85 5.53 29.70 13.84
CA LYS A 85 4.08 29.66 14.07
C LYS A 85 3.72 29.81 15.55
N TYR A 86 4.56 29.28 16.45
CA TYR A 86 4.32 29.34 17.90
C TYR A 86 5.02 30.53 18.57
N GLU A 87 6.09 31.07 17.99
CA GLU A 87 6.80 32.25 18.50
C GLU A 87 6.04 33.56 18.22
N LYS A 88 5.11 33.57 17.25
CA LYS A 88 4.18 34.70 17.01
C LYS A 88 2.89 34.63 17.83
N ALA A 89 2.75 33.63 18.71
CA ALA A 89 1.57 33.44 19.54
C ALA A 89 1.75 33.91 21.00
N ASP A 90 2.93 34.44 21.36
CA ASP A 90 3.23 35.12 22.62
C ASP A 90 3.33 36.65 22.43
#